data_AF-A0A6C0CUX3-F1
#
_entry.id   AF-A0A6C0CUX3-F1
#
_cell.length_a   1.000
_cell.length_b   1.000
_cell.length_c   1.000
_cell.angle_alpha   90.00
_cell.angle_beta   90.00
_cell.angle_gamma   90.00
#
_symmetry.space_group_name_H-M   'P 1'
#
loop_
_entity.id
_entity.type
_entity.pdbx_description
1 polymer ?
#
loop_
_entity_poly.entity_id
_entity_poly.type
_entity_poly.pdbx_seq_one_letter_code
_entity_poly.pdbx_strand_id
1 'polypeptide(L)'
;MNTEEKEKQYLLLILRLPEDIQKYIQQFLPLKTLVWLDKKTYVKNHYIITKSIKRYDSYIRDIIRNDNHFVFLQVMREKFKLWNVNKKYFYKKIIYKNFIYFLINMCNVHESTNCVNIIKEMISKS
;
A
#
# COMPACT_ATOMS: atom_id res chain seq x y z
N MET A 1 27.64 -11.14 16.77
CA MET A 1 26.52 -10.30 16.31
C MET A 1 26.43 -10.38 14.81
N ASN A 2 25.31 -10.88 14.28
CA ASN A 2 25.12 -10.97 12.83
C ASN A 2 24.91 -9.56 12.23
N THR A 3 24.91 -9.46 10.90
CA THR A 3 24.77 -8.18 10.20
C THR A 3 23.44 -7.48 10.52
N GLU A 4 22.33 -8.22 10.55
CA GLU A 4 21.00 -7.66 10.85
C GLU A 4 20.93 -7.04 12.25
N GLU A 5 21.60 -7.66 13.21
CA GLU A 5 21.61 -7.23 14.60
C GLU A 5 22.48 -5.98 14.78
N LYS A 6 23.56 -5.86 14.01
CA LYS A 6 24.33 -4.60 13.88
C LYS A 6 23.49 -3.48 13.27
N GLU A 7 22.77 -3.76 12.18
CA GLU A 7 21.92 -2.77 11.51
C GLU A 7 20.82 -2.25 12.44
N LYS A 8 20.16 -3.14 13.19
CA LYS A 8 19.17 -2.76 14.21
C LYS A 8 19.77 -1.83 15.26
N GLN A 9 20.98 -2.12 15.74
CA GLN A 9 21.65 -1.23 16.70
C GLN A 9 21.94 0.15 16.12
N TYR A 10 22.42 0.24 14.88
CA TYR A 10 22.63 1.54 14.23
C TYR A 10 21.33 2.34 14.06
N LEU A 11 20.23 1.68 13.66
CA LEU A 11 18.93 2.34 13.56
C LEU A 11 18.47 2.89 14.92
N LEU A 12 18.65 2.13 16.00
CA LEU A 12 18.32 2.60 17.35
C LEU A 12 19.16 3.81 17.77
N LEU A 13 20.43 3.87 17.40
CA LEU A 13 21.28 5.04 17.67
C LEU A 13 20.81 6.27 16.89
N ILE A 14 20.43 6.10 15.61
CA ILE A 14 19.90 7.20 14.79
C ILE A 14 18.61 7.76 15.40
N LEU A 15 17.70 6.90 15.88
CA LEU A 15 16.44 7.32 16.52
C LEU A 15 16.65 8.07 17.84
N ARG A 16 17.81 7.94 18.49
CA ARG A 16 18.17 8.66 19.71
C ARG A 16 18.82 10.03 19.45
N LEU A 17 19.18 10.33 18.20
CA LEU A 17 19.73 11.64 17.85
C LEU A 17 18.66 12.73 18.02
N PRO A 18 19.06 14.00 18.24
CA PRO A 18 18.13 15.13 18.18
C PRO A 18 17.38 15.17 16.85
N GLU A 19 16.12 15.60 16.88
CA GLU A 19 15.23 15.61 15.70
C GLU A 19 15.84 16.38 14.52
N ASP A 20 16.56 17.47 14.79
CA ASP A 20 17.20 18.30 13.78
C ASP A 20 18.31 17.55 13.03
N ILE A 21 19.09 16.73 13.74
CA ILE A 21 20.12 15.88 13.15
C ILE A 21 19.48 14.76 12.33
N GLN A 22 18.39 14.17 12.83
CA GLN A 22 17.64 13.16 12.07
C GLN A 22 17.09 13.76 10.76
N LYS A 23 16.51 14.97 10.82
CA LYS A 23 16.03 15.70 9.64
C LYS A 23 17.17 16.00 8.67
N TYR A 24 18.33 16.41 9.17
CA TYR A 24 19.51 16.65 8.34
C TYR A 24 19.96 15.38 7.61
N ILE A 25 20.04 14.24 8.30
CA ILE A 25 20.37 12.94 7.68
C ILE A 25 19.36 12.57 6.60
N GLN A 26 18.06 12.76 6.85
CA GLN A 26 17.00 12.45 5.89
C GLN A 26 17.14 13.23 4.57
N GLN A 27 17.74 14.42 4.57
CA GLN A 27 17.97 15.22 3.35
C GLN A 27 18.93 14.54 2.36
N PHE A 28 19.80 13.66 2.84
CA PHE A 28 20.73 12.90 2.00
C PHE A 28 20.13 11.60 1.47
N LEU A 29 18.95 11.19 1.96
CA LEU A 29 18.29 9.98 1.51
C LEU A 29 17.47 10.27 0.25
N PRO A 30 17.60 9.44 -0.80
CA PRO A 30 16.81 9.64 -2.01
C PRO A 30 15.33 9.36 -1.70
N LEU A 31 14.44 10.06 -2.41
CA LEU A 31 12.99 9.96 -2.18
C LEU A 31 12.46 8.52 -2.28
N LYS A 32 13.03 7.70 -3.17
CA LYS A 32 12.74 6.27 -3.32
C LYS A 32 12.96 5.44 -2.05
N THR A 33 13.82 5.92 -1.14
CA THR A 33 14.08 5.33 0.18
C THR A 33 13.14 5.93 1.22
N LEU A 34 12.99 7.27 1.22
CA LEU A 34 12.16 7.99 2.20
C LEU A 34 10.68 7.55 2.17
N VAL A 35 10.14 7.18 1.01
CA VAL A 35 8.75 6.70 0.89
C VAL A 35 8.45 5.44 1.71
N TRP A 36 9.45 4.66 2.09
CA TRP A 36 9.27 3.46 2.91
C TRP A 36 9.43 3.71 4.40
N LEU A 37 9.96 4.88 4.79
CA LEU A 37 10.29 5.20 6.17
C LEU A 37 9.13 5.90 6.92
N ASP A 38 8.25 6.59 6.19
CA ASP A 38 7.18 7.39 6.78
C ASP A 38 5.87 7.31 5.99
N LYS A 39 4.75 7.18 6.72
CA LYS A 39 3.40 7.07 6.14
C LYS A 39 3.00 8.35 5.38
N LYS A 40 3.34 9.53 5.90
CA LYS A 40 2.98 10.80 5.25
C LYS A 40 3.74 10.96 3.93
N THR A 41 5.02 10.61 3.93
CA THR A 41 5.89 10.61 2.75
C THR A 41 5.46 9.57 1.73
N TYR A 42 5.07 8.37 2.18
CA TYR A 42 4.46 7.33 1.35
C TYR A 42 3.23 7.86 0.61
N VAL A 43 2.25 8.41 1.34
CA VAL A 43 0.99 8.89 0.77
C VAL A 43 1.23 10.02 -0.22
N LYS A 44 2.07 11.01 0.13
CA LYS A 44 2.37 12.16 -0.73
C LYS A 44 3.06 11.75 -2.03
N ASN A 45 3.87 10.70 -2.01
CA ASN A 45 4.72 10.30 -3.13
C ASN A 45 4.41 8.89 -3.66
N HIS A 46 3.20 8.38 -3.41
CA HIS A 46 2.81 7.01 -3.80
C HIS A 46 2.96 6.76 -5.31
N TYR A 47 2.86 7.82 -6.14
CA TYR A 47 3.10 7.75 -7.58
C TYR A 47 4.49 7.20 -7.95
N ILE A 48 5.50 7.35 -7.10
CA ILE A 48 6.86 6.83 -7.32
C ILE A 48 6.85 5.31 -7.23
N ILE A 49 6.14 4.78 -6.23
CA ILE A 49 5.99 3.35 -6.00
C ILE A 49 5.17 2.74 -7.14
N THR A 50 4.04 3.35 -7.50
CA THR A 50 3.18 2.82 -8.57
C THR A 50 3.88 2.78 -9.92
N LYS A 51 4.74 3.75 -10.25
CA LYS A 51 5.58 3.72 -11.47
C LYS A 51 6.57 2.55 -11.49
N SER A 52 7.02 2.08 -10.33
CA SER A 52 7.96 0.95 -10.23
C SER A 52 7.28 -0.43 -10.36
N ILE A 53 5.94 -0.49 -10.22
CA ILE A 53 5.18 -1.74 -10.21
C ILE A 53 4.84 -2.16 -11.64
N LYS A 54 5.52 -3.20 -12.14
CA LYS A 54 5.28 -3.74 -13.49
C LYS A 54 3.95 -4.50 -13.63
N ARG A 55 3.55 -5.24 -12.58
CA ARG A 55 2.35 -6.10 -12.58
C ARG A 55 1.37 -5.63 -11.52
N TYR A 56 0.62 -4.58 -11.83
CA TYR A 56 -0.25 -3.90 -10.86
C TYR A 56 -1.30 -4.83 -10.26
N ASP A 57 -1.91 -5.71 -11.06
CA ASP A 57 -2.91 -6.65 -10.54
C ASP A 57 -2.32 -7.64 -9.54
N SER A 58 -1.09 -8.10 -9.74
CA SER A 58 -0.40 -8.94 -8.75
C SER A 58 -0.14 -8.17 -7.46
N TYR A 59 0.33 -6.93 -7.57
CA TYR A 59 0.55 -6.06 -6.43
C TYR A 59 -0.74 -5.88 -5.60
N ILE A 60 -1.88 -5.62 -6.23
CA ILE A 60 -3.17 -5.49 -5.52
C ILE A 60 -3.57 -6.79 -4.83
N ARG A 61 -3.38 -7.94 -5.48
CA ARG A 61 -3.68 -9.23 -4.85
C ARG A 61 -2.77 -9.53 -3.67
N ASP A 62 -1.49 -9.15 -3.74
CA ASP A 62 -0.54 -9.36 -2.65
C ASP A 62 -0.84 -8.45 -1.46
N ILE A 63 -1.31 -7.22 -1.70
CA ILE A 63 -1.84 -6.34 -0.65
C ILE A 63 -3.00 -7.00 0.09
N ILE A 64 -3.97 -7.54 -0.65
CA ILE A 64 -5.16 -8.18 -0.07
C ILE A 64 -4.77 -9.43 0.71
N ARG A 65 -3.96 -10.33 0.13
CA ARG A 65 -3.53 -11.57 0.80
C ARG A 65 -2.89 -11.35 2.17
N ASN A 66 -2.19 -10.23 2.33
CA ASN A 66 -1.53 -9.86 3.59
C ASN A 66 -2.36 -8.89 4.46
N ASP A 67 -3.62 -8.61 4.07
CA ASP A 67 -4.50 -7.62 4.67
C ASP A 67 -3.81 -6.27 4.97
N ASN A 68 -2.98 -5.82 4.02
CA ASN A 68 -2.20 -4.58 4.16
C ASN A 68 -3.06 -3.34 3.89
N HIS A 69 -3.96 -3.08 4.84
CA HIS A 69 -5.04 -2.11 4.75
C HIS A 69 -4.54 -0.67 4.54
N PHE A 70 -3.38 -0.29 5.08
CA PHE A 70 -2.83 1.06 4.90
C PHE A 70 -2.51 1.33 3.43
N VAL A 71 -1.77 0.41 2.81
CA VAL A 71 -1.42 0.50 1.38
C VAL A 71 -2.68 0.39 0.52
N PHE A 72 -3.58 -0.54 0.89
CA PHE A 72 -4.84 -0.74 0.19
C PHE A 72 -5.71 0.52 0.18
N LEU A 73 -5.83 1.20 1.32
CA LEU A 73 -6.58 2.45 1.45
C LEU A 73 -6.06 3.52 0.50
N GLN A 74 -4.73 3.67 0.41
CA GLN A 74 -4.13 4.65 -0.50
C GLN A 74 -4.45 4.34 -1.96
N VAL A 75 -4.31 3.07 -2.37
CA VAL A 75 -4.70 2.63 -3.72
C VAL A 75 -6.18 2.90 -3.99
N MET A 76 -7.06 2.57 -3.04
CA MET A 76 -8.50 2.76 -3.17
C MET A 76 -8.85 4.24 -3.36
N ARG A 77 -8.25 5.14 -2.59
CA ARG A 77 -8.43 6.60 -2.78
C ARG A 77 -8.10 7.06 -4.20
N GLU A 78 -7.09 6.48 -4.81
CA GLU A 78 -6.62 6.86 -6.16
C GLU A 78 -7.43 6.22 -7.29
N LYS A 79 -7.90 4.97 -7.10
CA LYS A 79 -8.44 4.14 -8.20
C LYS A 79 -9.91 3.79 -8.07
N PHE A 80 -10.53 4.00 -6.91
CA PHE A 80 -11.90 3.52 -6.65
C PHE A 80 -12.90 3.98 -7.71
N LYS A 81 -12.91 5.27 -8.07
CA LYS A 81 -13.83 5.81 -9.09
C LYS A 81 -13.68 5.11 -10.43
N LEU A 82 -12.44 4.92 -10.90
CA LEU A 82 -12.14 4.21 -12.15
C LEU A 82 -12.60 2.75 -12.08
N TRP A 83 -12.28 2.07 -10.99
CA TRP A 83 -12.57 0.66 -10.79
C TRP A 83 -14.04 0.35 -10.57
N ASN A 84 -14.80 1.31 -10.04
CA ASN A 84 -16.23 1.15 -9.83
C ASN A 84 -17.03 1.30 -11.13
N VAL A 85 -16.57 2.16 -12.04
CA VAL A 85 -17.23 2.40 -13.34
C VAL A 85 -16.86 1.34 -14.38
N ASN A 86 -15.64 0.77 -14.31
CA ASN A 86 -15.18 -0.24 -15.26
C ASN A 86 -15.97 -1.55 -15.16
N LYS A 87 -16.92 -1.74 -16.08
CA LYS A 87 -17.81 -2.91 -16.10
C LYS A 87 -17.09 -4.17 -16.59
N LYS A 88 -17.51 -5.33 -16.09
CA LYS A 88 -17.13 -6.69 -16.54
C LYS A 88 -15.64 -6.97 -16.42
N TYR A 89 -15.17 -7.22 -15.19
CA TYR A 89 -13.81 -7.69 -14.95
C TYR A 89 -13.74 -9.21 -15.01
N PHE A 90 -12.82 -9.77 -15.81
CA PHE A 90 -12.67 -11.21 -15.99
C PHE A 90 -11.48 -11.75 -15.22
N TYR A 91 -11.69 -12.78 -14.40
CA TYR A 91 -10.62 -13.47 -13.68
C TYR A 91 -10.97 -14.93 -13.43
N LYS A 92 -10.05 -15.85 -13.76
CA LYS A 92 -10.20 -17.31 -13.58
C LYS A 92 -11.57 -17.85 -14.01
N LYS A 93 -12.03 -17.46 -15.21
CA LYS A 93 -13.33 -17.88 -15.80
C LYS A 93 -14.58 -17.30 -15.11
N ILE A 94 -14.42 -16.37 -14.17
CA ILE A 94 -15.51 -15.64 -13.51
C ILE A 94 -15.55 -14.22 -14.07
N ILE A 95 -16.75 -13.72 -14.38
CA ILE A 95 -16.99 -12.34 -14.76
C ILE A 95 -17.61 -11.61 -13.57
N TYR A 96 -16.88 -10.62 -13.05
CA TYR A 96 -17.33 -9.73 -11.99
C TYR A 96 -17.97 -8.47 -12.58
N LYS A 97 -18.98 -7.92 -11.89
CA LYS A 97 -19.68 -6.70 -12.33
C LYS A 97 -18.73 -5.54 -12.63
N ASN A 98 -17.73 -5.34 -11.77
CA ASN A 98 -16.61 -4.42 -11.98
C ASN A 98 -15.40 -4.90 -11.17
N PHE A 99 -14.29 -4.16 -11.19
CA PHE A 99 -13.09 -4.53 -10.45
C PHE A 99 -13.29 -4.52 -8.92
N ILE A 100 -14.12 -3.62 -8.39
CA ILE A 100 -14.46 -3.59 -6.96
C ILE A 100 -15.11 -4.90 -6.49
N TYR A 101 -16.04 -5.45 -7.26
CA TYR A 101 -16.66 -6.76 -6.92
C TYR A 101 -15.63 -7.90 -6.94
N PHE A 102 -14.65 -7.84 -7.84
CA PHE A 102 -13.53 -8.78 -7.81
C PHE A 102 -12.70 -8.63 -6.53
N LEU A 103 -12.40 -7.40 -6.11
CA LEU A 103 -11.64 -7.14 -4.88
C LEU A 103 -12.40 -7.62 -3.64
N ILE A 104 -13.72 -7.38 -3.54
CA ILE A 104 -14.54 -7.89 -2.43
C ILE A 104 -14.44 -9.42 -2.36
N ASN A 105 -14.59 -10.12 -3.49
CA ASN A 105 -14.45 -11.56 -3.53
C ASN A 105 -13.05 -12.03 -3.11
N MET A 106 -12.00 -11.36 -3.59
CA MET A 106 -10.62 -11.66 -3.20
C MET A 106 -10.39 -11.49 -1.70
N CYS A 107 -10.88 -10.41 -1.11
CA CYS A 107 -10.76 -10.19 0.33
C CYS A 107 -11.52 -11.24 1.14
N ASN A 108 -12.71 -11.66 0.70
CA ASN A 108 -13.48 -12.71 1.38
C ASN A 108 -12.75 -14.07 1.32
N VAL A 109 -12.18 -14.42 0.17
CA VAL A 109 -11.41 -15.67 -0.01
C VAL A 109 -10.15 -15.71 0.86
N HIS A 110 -9.55 -14.56 1.15
CA HIS A 110 -8.34 -14.44 1.97
C HIS A 110 -8.60 -13.89 3.38
N GLU A 111 -9.86 -13.83 3.81
CA GLU A 111 -10.27 -13.33 5.15
C GLU A 111 -9.72 -11.93 5.50
N SER A 112 -9.49 -11.10 4.48
CA SER A 112 -8.85 -9.77 4.57
C SER A 112 -9.86 -8.72 5.06
N THR A 113 -10.24 -8.83 6.32
CA THR A 113 -11.37 -8.08 6.92
C THR A 113 -11.15 -6.58 6.88
N ASN A 114 -9.92 -6.10 7.12
CA ASN A 114 -9.64 -4.67 7.08
C ASN A 114 -9.78 -4.11 5.66
N CYS A 115 -9.29 -4.84 4.66
CA CYS A 115 -9.46 -4.45 3.26
C CYS A 115 -10.94 -4.44 2.83
N VAL A 116 -11.76 -5.42 3.25
CA VAL A 116 -13.23 -5.39 3.00
C VAL A 116 -13.87 -4.15 3.59
N ASN A 117 -13.53 -3.80 4.84
CA ASN A 117 -14.11 -2.66 5.53
C ASN A 117 -13.80 -1.35 4.79
N ILE A 118 -12.58 -1.19 4.27
CA ILE A 118 -12.22 -0.06 3.41
C ILE A 118 -13.12 0.02 2.17
N ILE A 119 -13.37 -1.11 1.49
CA ILE A 119 -14.24 -1.11 0.30
C ILE A 119 -15.66 -0.69 0.68
N LYS A 120 -16.21 -1.22 1.77
CA LYS A 120 -17.56 -0.87 2.26
C LYS A 120 -17.66 0.61 2.60
N GLU A 121 -16.66 1.16 3.28
CA GLU A 121 -16.59 2.59 3.60
C GLU A 121 -16.58 3.45 2.33
N MET A 122 -15.76 3.08 1.33
CA MET A 122 -15.70 3.81 0.06
C MET A 122 -17.02 3.80 -0.71
N ILE A 123 -17.74 2.66 -0.70
CA ILE A 123 -19.08 2.56 -1.32
C ILE A 123 -20.11 3.41 -0.56
N SER A 124 -20.05 3.45 0.78
CA SER A 124 -21.00 4.26 1.57
C SER A 124 -20.85 5.77 1.36
N LYS A 125 -19.67 6.22 0.91
CA LYS A 125 -19.34 7.64 0.68
C LYS A 125 -19.51 8.09 -0.78
N SER A 126 -19.83 7.17 -1.70
CA SER A 126 -19.95 7.43 -3.14
C SER A 126 -21.38 7.61 -3.59
#